data_AF-A0A7S2MQD4-F1
#
_entry.id   AF-A0A7S2MQD4-F1
#
_cell.length_a   1.000
_cell.length_b   1.000
_cell.length_c   1.000
_cell.angle_alpha   90.00
_cell.angle_beta   90.00
_cell.angle_gamma   90.00
#
_symmetry.space_group_name_H-M   'P 1'
#
loop_
_entity.id
_entity.type
_entity.pdbx_description
1 polymer ?
#
loop_
_entity_poly.entity_id
_entity_poly.type
_entity_poly.pdbx_seq_one_letter_code
_entity_poly.pdbx_strand_id
1 'polypeptide(L)'
;IGLTSFYVVTLYSLSKEEPNYLYWAASIPVQLMASSQMGPSFLETDDIWMRLLSLHAYREGSATDDFVRVPRWTLTVRWWMDFLSNHLIRYYLIYTLPLMLMTTEEPLDFVMNSFAVVFITTLDDMDTKVLTIQCSESMKEMIHDVQTHSTQDIEQGGSDADGTTEEEVQTMSPIIKKPQDQEQVLTKQSIQRE
;
A
#
# COMPACT_ATOMS: atom_id res chain seq x y z
N ILE A 1 29.10 -4.21 3.56
CA ILE A 1 28.74 -5.37 2.70
C ILE A 1 27.28 -5.19 2.34
N GLY A 2 26.98 -4.78 1.12
CA GLY A 2 25.62 -4.39 0.71
C GLY A 2 24.70 -5.60 0.52
N LEU A 3 23.39 -5.35 0.52
CA LEU A 3 22.34 -6.37 0.25
C LEU A 3 22.61 -7.14 -1.05
N THR A 4 23.17 -6.49 -2.06
CA THR A 4 23.59 -7.12 -3.32
C THR A 4 24.68 -8.17 -3.11
N SER A 5 25.67 -7.90 -2.27
CA SER A 5 26.72 -8.87 -1.94
C SER A 5 26.19 -10.06 -1.17
N PHE A 6 25.24 -9.83 -0.25
CA PHE A 6 24.58 -10.92 0.46
C PHE A 6 23.80 -11.80 -0.52
N TYR A 7 22.99 -11.17 -1.39
CA TYR A 7 22.21 -11.88 -2.40
C TYR A 7 23.08 -12.71 -3.36
N VAL A 8 24.20 -12.14 -3.84
CA VAL A 8 25.14 -12.85 -4.72
C VAL A 8 25.81 -14.03 -3.99
N VAL A 9 26.17 -13.89 -2.72
CA VAL A 9 26.74 -14.98 -1.93
C VAL A 9 25.72 -16.09 -1.70
N THR A 10 24.47 -15.73 -1.39
CA THR A 10 23.37 -16.68 -1.23
C THR A 10 23.12 -17.43 -2.55
N LEU A 11 23.03 -16.71 -3.68
CA LEU A 11 22.90 -17.31 -5.01
C LEU A 11 24.07 -18.23 -5.36
N TYR A 12 25.29 -17.81 -5.06
CA TYR A 12 26.48 -18.62 -5.33
C TYR A 12 26.51 -19.90 -4.48
N SER A 13 26.03 -19.81 -3.23
CA SER A 13 25.93 -20.97 -2.34
C SER A 13 24.85 -21.93 -2.82
N LEU A 14 23.69 -21.40 -3.25
CA LEU A 14 22.60 -22.16 -3.85
C LEU A 14 22.98 -22.89 -5.14
N SER A 15 23.86 -22.29 -5.95
CA SER A 15 24.32 -22.87 -7.22
C SER A 15 25.13 -24.16 -7.06
N LYS A 16 25.55 -24.51 -5.83
CA LYS A 16 26.32 -25.75 -5.59
C LYS A 16 25.43 -26.98 -5.43
N GLU A 17 24.15 -26.80 -5.16
CA GLU A 17 23.18 -27.90 -5.03
C GLU A 17 22.55 -28.19 -6.41
N GLU A 18 22.16 -29.45 -6.67
CA GLU A 18 21.51 -29.81 -7.92
C GLU A 18 20.11 -29.17 -7.98
N PRO A 19 19.88 -28.17 -8.85
CA PRO A 19 18.64 -27.38 -8.80
C PRO A 19 17.45 -28.23 -9.26
N ASN A 20 16.44 -28.36 -8.40
CA ASN A 20 15.19 -29.00 -8.78
C ASN A 20 14.27 -28.00 -9.50
N TYR A 21 14.39 -27.93 -10.83
CA TYR A 21 13.61 -27.02 -11.66
C TYR A 21 12.09 -27.25 -11.58
N LEU A 22 11.65 -28.45 -11.17
CA LEU A 22 10.23 -28.74 -10.97
C LEU A 22 9.68 -27.95 -9.78
N TYR A 23 10.40 -27.91 -8.66
CA TYR A 23 10.01 -27.13 -7.48
C TYR A 23 10.13 -25.63 -7.73
N TRP A 24 11.13 -25.21 -8.49
CA TRP A 24 11.20 -23.83 -8.95
C TRP A 24 9.95 -23.44 -9.76
N ALA A 25 9.53 -24.25 -10.73
CA ALA A 25 8.30 -23.97 -11.50
C ALA A 25 7.04 -24.02 -10.63
N ALA A 26 6.95 -24.98 -9.70
CA ALA A 26 5.84 -25.11 -8.75
C ALA A 26 5.76 -23.95 -7.74
N SER A 27 6.84 -23.21 -7.53
CA SER A 27 6.86 -22.03 -6.66
C SER A 27 6.17 -20.81 -7.28
N ILE A 28 6.03 -20.74 -8.61
CA ILE A 28 5.45 -19.58 -9.30
C ILE A 28 4.00 -19.32 -8.86
N PRO A 29 3.09 -20.32 -8.84
CA PRO A 29 1.74 -20.12 -8.29
C PRO A 29 1.73 -19.69 -6.82
N VAL A 30 2.64 -20.22 -6.00
CA VAL A 30 2.77 -19.84 -4.58
C VAL A 30 3.18 -18.38 -4.46
N GLN A 31 4.13 -17.93 -5.28
CA GLN A 31 4.57 -16.54 -5.34
C GLN A 31 3.43 -15.59 -5.76
N LEU A 32 2.63 -15.97 -6.76
CA LEU A 32 1.45 -15.20 -7.17
C LEU A 32 0.41 -15.12 -6.05
N MET A 33 0.15 -16.24 -5.38
CA MET A 33 -0.79 -16.32 -4.26
C MET A 33 -0.32 -15.47 -3.07
N ALA A 34 0.97 -15.51 -2.73
CA ALA A 34 1.56 -14.66 -1.70
C ALA A 34 1.47 -13.17 -2.09
N SER A 35 1.80 -12.83 -3.33
CA SER A 35 1.72 -11.44 -3.82
C SER A 35 0.30 -10.87 -3.79
N SER A 36 -0.73 -11.72 -3.97
CA SER A 36 -2.14 -11.32 -3.91
C SER A 36 -2.66 -11.09 -2.50
N GLN A 37 -2.01 -11.68 -1.49
CA GLN A 37 -2.39 -11.56 -0.08
C GLN A 37 -1.62 -10.45 0.64
N MET A 38 -0.49 -10.02 0.10
CA MET A 38 0.22 -8.86 0.59
C MET A 38 -0.56 -7.59 0.24
N GLY A 39 -0.73 -6.68 1.19
CA GLY A 39 -1.44 -5.41 1.03
C GLY A 39 -0.83 -4.45 -0.01
N PRO A 40 -1.19 -3.15 0.00
CA PRO A 40 -0.63 -2.17 -0.93
C PRO A 40 0.89 -2.06 -0.78
N SER A 41 1.60 -1.78 -1.87
CA SER A 41 3.04 -1.54 -1.79
C SER A 41 3.32 -0.18 -1.15
N PHE A 42 4.48 -0.02 -0.51
CA PHE A 42 4.89 1.28 0.05
C PHE A 42 4.88 2.41 -0.99
N LEU A 43 5.12 2.11 -2.27
CA LEU A 43 5.09 3.11 -3.35
C LEU A 43 3.70 3.72 -3.54
N GLU A 44 2.63 2.99 -3.19
CA GLU A 44 1.26 3.50 -3.24
C GLU A 44 0.94 4.40 -2.04
N THR A 45 1.64 4.22 -0.92
CA THR A 45 1.43 4.99 0.32
C THR A 45 2.46 6.10 0.54
N ASP A 46 3.53 6.18 -0.26
CA ASP A 46 4.61 7.16 -0.09
C ASP A 46 4.10 8.61 -0.15
N ASP A 47 3.17 8.91 -1.06
CA ASP A 47 2.55 10.24 -1.15
C ASP A 47 1.86 10.66 0.14
N ILE A 48 1.17 9.71 0.81
CA ILE A 48 0.49 9.95 2.08
C ILE A 48 1.52 10.22 3.17
N TRP A 49 2.59 9.43 3.20
CA TRP A 49 3.67 9.61 4.17
C TRP A 49 4.42 10.92 4.01
N MET A 50 4.74 11.32 2.78
CA MET A 50 5.39 12.59 2.50
C MET A 50 4.51 13.76 2.93
N ARG A 51 3.20 13.66 2.73
CA ARG A 51 2.22 14.61 3.27
C ARG A 51 2.23 14.59 4.81
N LEU A 52 2.16 13.42 5.46
CA LEU A 52 2.20 13.29 6.92
C LEU A 52 3.48 13.86 7.53
N LEU A 53 4.64 13.65 6.91
CA LEU A 53 5.93 14.17 7.34
C LEU A 53 6.06 15.69 7.12
N SER A 54 5.37 16.22 6.10
CA SER A 54 5.30 17.67 5.87
C SER A 54 4.41 18.38 6.89
N LEU A 55 3.39 17.71 7.42
CA LEU A 55 2.47 18.28 8.40
C LEU A 55 3.16 18.48 9.76
N HIS A 56 3.06 19.70 10.30
CA HIS A 56 3.75 20.09 11.54
C HIS A 56 3.03 19.63 12.81
N ALA A 57 1.77 19.19 12.69
CA ALA A 57 0.96 18.63 13.76
C ALA A 57 -0.13 17.71 13.17
N TYR A 58 -0.36 16.57 13.79
CA TYR A 58 -1.43 15.62 13.45
C TYR A 58 -2.24 15.31 14.71
N ARG A 59 -3.56 15.16 14.57
CA ARG A 59 -4.51 14.78 15.63
C ARG A 59 -4.83 13.30 15.51
N GLU A 60 -4.44 12.48 16.48
CA GLU A 60 -4.89 11.09 16.55
C GLU A 60 -6.28 11.05 17.19
N GLY A 61 -7.33 10.87 16.38
CA GLY A 61 -8.72 10.83 16.84
C GLY A 61 -9.07 9.52 17.54
N SER A 62 -8.81 9.43 18.84
CA SER A 62 -9.56 8.54 19.74
C SER A 62 -10.85 9.26 20.15
N ALA A 63 -11.93 8.53 20.49
CA ALA A 63 -13.21 9.09 20.95
C ALA A 63 -13.13 9.94 22.24
N THR A 64 -11.93 10.07 22.80
CA THR A 64 -11.58 10.93 23.93
C THR A 64 -10.83 12.13 23.37
N ASP A 65 -11.28 13.34 23.69
CA ASP A 65 -10.91 14.63 23.07
C ASP A 65 -9.44 15.08 23.33
N ASP A 66 -8.57 14.15 23.70
CA ASP A 66 -7.18 14.44 24.06
C ASP A 66 -6.29 14.54 22.82
N PHE A 67 -5.76 15.73 22.59
CA PHE A 67 -4.81 16.00 21.52
C PHE A 67 -3.44 15.39 21.84
N VAL A 68 -3.10 14.27 21.19
CA VAL A 68 -1.75 13.71 21.27
C VAL A 68 -0.85 14.32 20.18
N ARG A 69 0.12 15.13 20.58
CA ARG A 69 1.15 15.65 19.68
C ARG A 69 2.22 14.57 19.47
N VAL A 70 2.25 13.96 18.29
CA VAL A 70 3.30 13.01 17.91
C VAL A 70 4.56 13.76 17.47
N PRO A 71 5.74 13.48 18.03
CA PRO A 71 6.97 14.13 17.61
C PRO A 71 7.42 13.62 16.23
N ARG A 72 8.08 14.49 15.45
CA ARG A 72 8.49 14.19 14.05
C ARG A 72 9.34 12.92 13.93
N TRP A 73 10.23 12.69 14.88
CA TRP A 73 11.11 11.51 14.87
C TRP A 73 10.31 10.20 14.94
N THR A 74 9.18 10.18 15.67
CA THR A 74 8.32 8.99 15.74
C THR A 74 7.67 8.72 14.38
N LEU A 75 7.22 9.76 13.68
CA LEU A 75 6.70 9.62 12.31
C LEU A 75 7.78 9.14 11.34
N THR A 76 9.00 9.68 11.43
CA THR A 76 10.13 9.25 10.59
C THR A 76 10.49 7.78 10.84
N VAL A 77 10.52 7.32 12.09
CA VAL A 77 10.78 5.91 12.41
C VAL A 77 9.66 5.02 11.90
N ARG A 78 8.39 5.44 12.04
CA ARG A 78 7.24 4.69 11.50
C ARG A 78 7.30 4.59 9.98
N TRP A 79 7.59 5.70 9.29
CA TRP A 79 7.79 5.73 7.84
C TRP A 79 8.91 4.78 7.40
N TRP A 80 10.03 4.79 8.13
CA TRP A 80 11.17 3.94 7.81
C TRP A 80 10.89 2.45 8.04
N MET A 81 10.13 2.12 9.10
CA MET A 81 9.65 0.76 9.33
C MET A 81 8.69 0.31 8.24
N ASP A 82 7.76 1.17 7.83
CA ASP A 82 6.82 0.91 6.73
C ASP A 82 7.56 0.64 5.42
N PHE A 83 8.56 1.47 5.10
CA PHE A 83 9.45 1.22 3.96
C PHE A 83 10.18 -0.12 4.09
N LEU A 84 10.71 -0.44 5.27
CA LEU A 84 11.47 -1.67 5.46
C LEU A 84 10.59 -2.93 5.32
N SER A 85 9.42 -2.97 5.96
CA SER A 85 8.51 -4.13 5.91
C SER A 85 7.81 -4.23 4.55
N ASN A 86 7.09 -3.18 4.16
CA ASN A 86 6.17 -3.21 3.02
C ASN A 86 6.88 -3.07 1.67
N HIS A 87 8.09 -2.52 1.64
CA HIS A 87 8.92 -2.48 0.44
C HIS A 87 10.02 -3.54 0.49
N LEU A 88 11.02 -3.35 1.35
CA LEU A 88 12.27 -4.11 1.23
C LEU A 88 12.09 -5.61 1.54
N ILE A 89 11.48 -5.93 2.69
CA ILE A 89 11.28 -7.32 3.13
C ILE A 89 10.31 -8.03 2.19
N ARG A 90 9.22 -7.36 1.78
CA ARG A 90 8.28 -7.90 0.80
C ARG A 90 8.95 -8.31 -0.51
N TYR A 91 9.72 -7.41 -1.13
CA TYR A 91 10.44 -7.73 -2.36
C TYR A 91 11.46 -8.84 -2.14
N TYR A 92 12.18 -8.81 -1.02
CA TYR A 92 13.12 -9.86 -0.66
C TYR A 92 12.44 -11.23 -0.58
N LEU A 93 11.30 -11.34 0.12
CA LEU A 93 10.53 -12.59 0.23
C LEU A 93 10.04 -13.08 -1.13
N ILE A 94 9.44 -12.20 -1.94
CA ILE A 94 8.93 -12.55 -3.27
C ILE A 94 10.05 -13.08 -4.18
N TYR A 95 11.22 -12.44 -4.18
CA TYR A 95 12.34 -12.85 -5.05
C TYR A 95 13.12 -14.05 -4.51
N THR A 96 13.09 -14.28 -3.19
CA THR A 96 13.84 -15.39 -2.57
C THR A 96 13.00 -16.64 -2.42
N LEU A 97 11.67 -16.56 -2.43
CA LEU A 97 10.79 -17.72 -2.29
C LEU A 97 11.02 -18.80 -3.35
N PRO A 98 11.08 -18.50 -4.67
CA PRO A 98 11.37 -19.52 -5.68
C PRO A 98 12.73 -20.18 -5.51
N LEU A 99 13.73 -19.40 -5.07
CA LEU A 99 15.08 -19.87 -4.82
C LEU A 99 15.11 -20.78 -3.58
N MET A 100 14.43 -20.40 -2.50
CA MET A 100 14.34 -21.15 -1.26
C MET A 100 13.59 -22.48 -1.44
N LEU A 101 12.54 -22.49 -2.27
CA LEU A 101 11.77 -23.70 -2.55
C LEU A 101 12.45 -24.63 -3.55
N MET A 102 13.41 -24.14 -4.34
CA MET A 102 14.22 -24.97 -5.23
C MET A 102 15.17 -25.91 -4.48
N THR A 103 15.62 -25.50 -3.29
CA THR A 103 16.61 -26.24 -2.49
C THR A 103 16.00 -27.30 -1.57
N THR A 104 14.67 -27.46 -1.57
CA THR A 104 14.04 -28.50 -0.75
C THR A 104 14.22 -29.87 -1.37
N GLU A 105 14.75 -30.83 -0.61
CA GLU A 105 14.91 -32.22 -1.07
C GLU A 105 13.60 -33.01 -0.98
N GLU A 106 12.84 -32.80 0.10
CA GLU A 106 11.59 -33.52 0.35
C GLU A 106 10.35 -32.71 -0.08
N PRO A 107 9.34 -33.35 -0.69
CA PRO A 107 8.12 -32.67 -1.13
C PRO A 107 7.29 -32.12 0.04
N LEU A 108 7.41 -32.71 1.24
CA LEU A 108 6.72 -32.22 2.43
C LEU A 108 7.30 -30.88 2.90
N ASP A 109 8.62 -30.73 2.85
CA ASP A 109 9.30 -29.48 3.20
C ASP A 109 8.95 -28.36 2.23
N PHE A 110 8.80 -28.68 0.93
CA PHE A 110 8.31 -27.71 -0.06
C PHE A 110 6.95 -27.12 0.36
N VAL A 111 5.99 -27.98 0.73
CA VAL A 111 4.64 -27.54 1.11
C VAL A 111 4.67 -26.76 2.43
N MET A 112 5.44 -27.24 3.42
CA MET A 112 5.57 -26.60 4.72
C MET A 112 6.20 -25.21 4.59
N ASN A 113 7.30 -25.09 3.83
CA ASN A 113 7.97 -23.82 3.61
C ASN A 113 7.10 -22.86 2.79
N SER A 114 6.38 -23.36 1.78
CA SER A 114 5.42 -22.56 1.01
C SER A 114 4.31 -21.98 1.91
N PHE A 115 3.75 -22.82 2.79
CA PHE A 115 2.71 -22.38 3.72
C PHE A 115 3.23 -21.39 4.75
N ALA A 116 4.44 -21.60 5.27
CA ALA A 116 5.08 -20.69 6.21
C ALA A 116 5.29 -19.30 5.63
N VAL A 117 5.72 -19.20 4.36
CA VAL A 117 5.91 -17.90 3.71
C VAL A 117 4.56 -17.22 3.41
N VAL A 118 3.53 -17.96 3.00
CA VAL A 118 2.20 -17.36 2.85
C VAL A 118 1.70 -16.84 4.20
N PHE A 119 1.84 -17.64 5.26
CA PHE A 119 1.39 -17.27 6.60
C PHE A 119 2.12 -16.06 7.19
N ILE A 120 3.44 -15.94 6.98
CA ILE A 120 4.17 -14.76 7.49
C ILE A 120 3.69 -13.48 6.79
N THR A 121 3.30 -13.58 5.51
CA THR A 121 2.81 -12.43 4.74
C THR A 121 1.40 -12.03 5.13
N THR A 122 0.58 -12.98 5.62
CA THR A 122 -0.75 -12.65 6.17
C THR A 122 -0.67 -12.12 7.60
N LEU A 123 0.37 -12.47 8.37
CA LEU A 123 0.57 -11.92 9.71
C LEU A 123 1.02 -10.45 9.69
N ASP A 124 1.71 -10.02 8.64
CA ASP A 124 2.14 -8.61 8.48
C ASP A 124 0.94 -7.69 8.21
N ASP A 125 -0.14 -8.22 7.62
CA ASP A 125 -1.40 -7.51 7.37
C ASP A 125 -2.26 -7.45 8.65
N MET A 126 -1.73 -6.80 9.70
CA MET A 126 -2.48 -6.54 10.92
C MET A 126 -3.49 -5.39 10.73
N ASP A 127 -4.60 -5.46 11.48
CA ASP A 127 -5.78 -4.58 11.41
C ASP A 127 -5.48 -3.12 11.00
N THR A 128 -6.12 -2.67 9.91
CA THR A 128 -6.07 -1.28 9.45
C THR A 128 -6.64 -0.36 10.51
N LYS A 129 -5.78 0.44 11.15
CA LYS A 129 -6.23 1.52 12.04
C LYS A 129 -6.50 2.76 11.21
N VAL A 130 -7.76 3.20 11.20
CA VAL A 130 -8.16 4.45 10.55
C VAL A 130 -7.69 5.62 11.41
N LEU A 131 -6.74 6.38 10.87
CA LEU A 131 -6.19 7.57 11.48
C LEU A 131 -6.87 8.80 10.88
N THR A 132 -7.77 9.43 11.63
CA THR A 132 -8.47 10.64 11.18
C THR A 132 -7.59 11.89 11.36
N ILE A 133 -7.02 12.38 10.25
CA ILE A 133 -6.26 13.63 10.23
C ILE A 133 -7.21 14.83 10.26
N GLN A 134 -7.31 15.51 11.41
CA GLN A 134 -7.85 16.87 11.42
C GLN A 134 -6.75 17.86 11.09
N CYS A 135 -6.85 18.46 9.91
CA CYS A 135 -6.08 19.63 9.53
C CYS A 135 -6.63 20.88 10.23
N SER A 136 -5.73 21.76 10.68
CA SER A 136 -6.10 23.09 11.21
C SER A 136 -6.96 23.84 10.19
N GLU A 137 -8.01 24.54 10.66
CA GLU A 137 -8.91 25.36 9.84
C GLU A 137 -8.16 26.38 8.98
N SER A 138 -7.02 26.91 9.47
CA SER A 138 -6.17 27.85 8.72
C SER A 138 -5.62 27.26 7.42
N MET A 139 -5.48 25.94 7.33
CA MET A 139 -5.04 25.27 6.11
C MET A 139 -6.20 24.98 5.14
N LYS A 140 -7.45 24.91 5.64
CA LYS A 140 -8.62 24.80 4.78
C LYS A 140 -8.90 26.10 4.03
N GLU A 141 -8.69 27.25 4.69
CA GLU A 141 -8.80 28.56 4.04
C GLU A 141 -7.77 28.70 2.90
N MET A 142 -6.54 28.25 3.11
CA MET A 142 -5.47 28.31 2.11
C MET A 142 -5.74 27.41 0.88
N ILE A 143 -6.43 26.27 1.05
CA ILE A 143 -6.81 25.39 -0.05
C ILE A 143 -8.00 25.97 -0.83
N HIS A 144 -8.94 26.61 -0.13
CA HIS A 144 -10.10 27.23 -0.76
C HIS A 144 -9.69 28.36 -1.73
N ASP A 145 -8.69 29.18 -1.36
CA ASP A 145 -8.18 30.26 -2.21
C ASP A 145 -7.44 29.78 -3.47
N VAL A 146 -6.86 28.58 -3.44
CA VAL A 146 -6.20 27.97 -4.62
C VAL A 146 -7.23 27.42 -5.61
N GLN A 147 -8.35 26.87 -5.14
CA GLN A 147 -9.42 26.36 -6.01
C GLN A 147 -10.23 27.48 -6.68
N THR A 148 -10.44 28.62 -6.01
CA THR A 148 -11.16 29.76 -6.58
C THR A 148 -10.37 30.46 -7.70
N HIS A 149 -9.04 30.55 -7.58
CA HIS A 149 -8.21 31.13 -8.64
C HIS A 149 -8.10 30.27 -9.90
N SER A 150 -8.14 28.93 -9.76
CA SER A 150 -8.02 28.01 -10.90
C SER A 150 -9.22 28.06 -11.86
N THR A 151 -10.36 28.61 -11.43
CA THR A 151 -11.62 28.60 -12.21
C THR A 151 -11.81 29.91 -13.00
N GLN A 152 -11.18 31.02 -12.59
CA GLN A 152 -11.34 32.31 -13.27
C GLN A 152 -10.54 32.44 -14.57
N ASP A 153 -9.50 31.64 -14.78
CA ASP A 153 -8.67 31.71 -15.99
C ASP A 153 -9.26 30.93 -17.18
N ILE A 154 -10.29 30.11 -16.97
CA ILE A 154 -10.97 29.35 -18.05
C ILE A 154 -12.09 30.17 -18.71
N GLU A 155 -12.68 31.16 -18.02
CA GLU A 155 -13.80 31.93 -18.56
C GLU A 155 -13.40 33.15 -19.42
N GLN A 156 -12.11 33.49 -19.54
CA GLN A 156 -11.67 34.64 -20.36
C GLN A 156 -11.09 34.28 -21.74
N GLY A 157 -11.16 33.01 -22.16
CA GLY A 157 -10.57 32.53 -23.42
C GLY A 157 -11.53 32.25 -24.58
N GLY A 158 -12.83 32.55 -24.47
CA GLY A 158 -13.85 32.08 -25.43
C GLY A 158 -14.73 33.18 -26.02
N SER A 159 -14.16 34.13 -26.76
CA SER A 159 -14.90 34.90 -27.76
C SER A 159 -14.16 34.74 -29.09
N ASP A 160 -14.91 34.33 -30.11
CA ASP A 160 -14.56 34.34 -31.54
C ASP A 160 -14.07 33.00 -32.12
N ALA A 161 -15.00 32.06 -32.35
CA ALA A 161 -14.95 31.18 -33.53
C ALA A 161 -16.34 30.54 -33.80
N ASP A 162 -17.01 31.12 -34.78
CA ASP A 162 -18.13 30.60 -35.56
C ASP A 162 -17.71 29.35 -36.36
N GLY A 163 -18.60 28.36 -36.48
CA GLY A 163 -18.47 27.28 -37.47
C GLY A 163 -18.69 25.83 -37.00
N THR A 164 -19.96 25.43 -36.99
CA THR A 164 -20.49 24.17 -37.59
C THR A 164 -19.66 22.88 -37.50
N THR A 165 -20.03 21.95 -36.62
CA THR A 165 -20.45 20.56 -36.98
C THR A 165 -20.88 19.79 -35.73
N GLU A 166 -22.07 19.21 -35.77
CA GLU A 166 -22.60 18.30 -34.76
C GLU A 166 -21.89 16.95 -34.88
N GLU A 167 -21.00 16.63 -33.94
CA GLU A 167 -20.50 15.26 -33.75
C GLU A 167 -20.80 14.83 -32.30
N GLU A 168 -21.61 13.79 -32.18
CA GLU A 168 -22.14 13.23 -30.95
C GLU A 168 -21.02 12.53 -30.15
N VAL A 169 -20.27 13.30 -29.37
CA VAL A 169 -19.26 12.76 -28.44
C VAL A 169 -19.95 12.36 -27.14
N GLN A 170 -20.12 11.04 -27.00
CA GLN A 170 -20.60 10.36 -25.81
C GLN A 170 -19.64 10.59 -24.63
N THR A 171 -19.90 11.64 -23.84
CA THR A 171 -19.16 11.93 -22.60
C THR A 171 -19.43 10.86 -21.55
N MET A 172 -18.44 9.99 -21.33
CA MET A 172 -18.36 9.15 -20.14
C MET A 172 -18.14 10.04 -18.91
N SER A 173 -19.20 10.20 -18.11
CA SER A 173 -19.12 10.80 -16.78
C SER A 173 -18.20 9.97 -15.87
N PRO A 174 -17.30 10.59 -15.09
CA PRO A 174 -16.57 9.87 -14.05
C PRO A 174 -17.55 9.43 -12.96
N ILE A 175 -17.75 8.11 -12.85
CA ILE A 175 -18.50 7.48 -11.77
C ILE A 175 -17.66 7.63 -10.49
N ILE A 176 -17.85 8.75 -9.79
CA ILE A 176 -17.45 8.87 -8.38
C ILE A 176 -18.48 8.04 -7.59
N LYS A 177 -18.15 6.76 -7.35
CA LYS A 177 -18.87 5.95 -6.36
C LYS A 177 -18.65 6.60 -5.00
N LYS A 178 -19.69 7.24 -4.46
CA LYS A 178 -19.76 7.50 -3.03
C LYS A 178 -19.63 6.16 -2.31
N PRO A 179 -18.83 6.04 -1.24
CA PRO A 179 -18.86 4.88 -0.36
C PRO A 179 -20.18 4.93 0.43
N GLN A 180 -21.27 4.51 -0.20
CA GLN A 180 -22.43 3.99 0.51
C GLN A 180 -22.15 2.51 0.78
N ASP A 181 -22.39 2.08 2.02
CA ASP A 181 -22.49 0.68 2.46
C ASP A 181 -21.21 -0.01 2.99
N GLN A 182 -20.43 0.66 3.84
CA GLN A 182 -19.57 -0.05 4.82
C GLN A 182 -19.97 0.12 6.29
N GLU A 183 -20.98 0.94 6.59
CA GLU A 183 -21.42 1.19 7.98
C GLU A 183 -22.37 0.12 8.55
N GLN A 184 -22.82 -0.86 7.76
CA GLN A 184 -23.80 -1.87 8.24
C GLN A 184 -23.22 -3.25 8.59
N VAL A 185 -21.92 -3.49 8.40
CA VAL A 185 -21.34 -4.83 8.69
C VAL A 185 -20.77 -4.92 10.12
N LEU A 186 -20.37 -3.81 10.76
CA LEU A 186 -19.83 -3.89 12.13
C LEU A 186 -20.88 -4.01 13.24
N THR A 187 -22.16 -3.68 13.00
CA THR A 187 -23.18 -3.69 14.06
C THR A 187 -23.78 -5.08 14.32
N LYS A 188 -23.44 -6.11 13.54
CA LYS A 188 -23.99 -7.47 13.72
C LYS A 188 -23.12 -8.44 14.50
N GLN A 189 -21.86 -8.10 14.84
CA GLN A 189 -20.99 -9.01 15.61
C GLN A 189 -21.00 -8.79 17.13
N SER A 190 -21.64 -7.75 17.65
CA SER A 190 -21.68 -7.47 19.10
C SER A 190 -22.90 -8.05 19.84
N ILE A 191 -23.73 -8.90 19.21
CA ILE A 191 -24.97 -9.45 19.81
C ILE A 191 -24.95 -10.98 20.02
N GLN A 192 -23.84 -11.68 19.77
CA GLN A 192 -23.75 -13.14 20.02
C GLN A 192 -22.52 -13.58 20.83
N ARG A 193 -22.34 -13.00 22.02
CA ARG A 193 -21.59 -13.62 23.11
C ARG A 193 -22.30 -13.37 24.43
N GLU A 194 -23.33 -14.17 24.69
CA GLU A 194 -23.72 -14.61 26.03
C GLU A 194 -23.26 -16.06 26.21
#